data_AF-A0A2C5WCJ1-F1
#
_entry.id   AF-A0A2C5WCJ1-F1
#
_cell.length_a   1.000
_cell.length_b   1.000
_cell.length_c   1.000
_cell.angle_alpha   90.00
_cell.angle_beta   90.00
_cell.angle_gamma   90.00
#
_symmetry.space_group_name_H-M   'P 1'
#
loop_
_entity.id
_entity.type
_entity.pdbx_description
1 polymer ?
#
loop_
_entity_poly.entity_id
_entity_poly.type
_entity_poly.pdbx_seq_one_letter_code
_entity_poly.pdbx_strand_id
1 'polypeptide(L)'
;MAKASVKLETIAQIYLDFSISKASSSLIRPQTGHLEELNKVRLRYMLPGSLTPYAEMHELRNYGHTIAKTEPPTVFLHWSDDGEVVTLNEEFSLTMSDFRKLPDFFLTQAEELCAELMLGLQPEIDLATIKDDMVNREIGFSFIQHPANEHLVSNMRQNLLTQACGGGSPKTFKLFYNGQWSHKAIRLYLKFVTILQEMILGGLHTACGQAPRPTELMEVSYENQASARRNICFWNGSMVYILNHHKSKHTKNKEFYVVRFLPVRLGKVVTIYLIYIRWLVTILENEQPALMMSNSSPSRKHILFETFGKVWVPSRLTNVLRRASAKVWPHTVNSQMYRQLAIGITEKHVCEIHSPVNLYDDRSATEDHNVSFAWQSGHRPLQRGVTYGLDGAFPHQLQPSLLRAYEWASTRWHEFLHLASKREKAPDISQPAKSTAQSILKRKYRSRLMEAEYENHEQNTQGSKRYKKGEIVNPASLIPDPTTAHAINHGIGSVGLHGIALILTDYNILICQLCKAGVRPSSKIESHFRHKHQFKGKLLQDINNLFSGLNLADPANVSPPDDGSPAIPYLPVHYGFACNYCIYMTRGRAYN
;
A
#
# COMPACT_ATOMS: atom_id res chain seq x y z
N MET A 1 -27.13 -29.64 -5.71
CA MET A 1 -27.77 -30.02 -6.99
C MET A 1 -28.58 -28.84 -7.50
N ALA A 2 -28.03 -28.10 -8.45
CA ALA A 2 -28.76 -27.13 -9.24
C ALA A 2 -29.47 -27.89 -10.37
N LYS A 3 -30.80 -27.85 -10.40
CA LYS A 3 -31.58 -28.20 -11.59
C LYS A 3 -32.59 -27.09 -11.81
N ALA A 4 -32.21 -26.18 -12.71
CA ALA A 4 -33.05 -25.48 -13.69
C ALA A 4 -32.20 -24.35 -14.26
N SER A 5 -31.59 -24.61 -15.42
CA SER A 5 -31.06 -23.56 -16.29
C SER A 5 -32.25 -22.80 -16.88
N VAL A 6 -32.67 -21.72 -16.23
CA VAL A 6 -33.59 -20.77 -16.87
C VAL A 6 -32.72 -19.73 -17.58
N LYS A 7 -32.81 -19.68 -18.91
CA LYS A 7 -32.27 -18.57 -19.70
C LYS A 7 -32.98 -17.30 -19.27
N LEU A 8 -32.28 -16.43 -18.55
CA LEU A 8 -32.77 -15.08 -18.26
C LEU A 8 -32.02 -14.11 -19.19
N GLU A 9 -32.74 -13.65 -20.22
CA GLU A 9 -32.35 -12.53 -21.10
C GLU A 9 -32.91 -11.23 -20.51
N THR A 10 -32.36 -10.73 -19.41
CA THR A 10 -32.79 -9.42 -18.89
C THR A 10 -31.64 -8.64 -18.25
N ILE A 11 -31.63 -7.34 -18.56
CA ILE A 11 -30.58 -6.34 -18.39
C ILE A 11 -30.86 -5.47 -17.15
N ALA A 12 -29.84 -5.20 -16.33
CA ALA A 12 -29.83 -4.07 -15.41
C ALA A 12 -28.40 -3.58 -15.07
N GLN A 13 -27.61 -3.21 -16.09
CA GLN A 13 -26.25 -2.65 -15.90
C GLN A 13 -26.22 -1.10 -15.95
N ILE A 14 -27.25 -0.43 -15.42
CA ILE A 14 -27.21 1.04 -15.27
C ILE A 14 -27.33 1.49 -13.81
N TYR A 15 -27.90 0.67 -12.90
CA TYR A 15 -28.06 1.07 -11.50
C TYR A 15 -26.96 0.62 -10.53
N LEU A 16 -26.24 -0.46 -10.82
CA LEU A 16 -25.30 -1.04 -9.85
C LEU A 16 -23.95 -0.31 -9.77
N ASP A 17 -23.55 0.42 -10.81
CA ASP A 17 -22.27 1.15 -10.82
C ASP A 17 -22.34 2.55 -10.16
N PHE A 18 -23.55 3.08 -9.89
CA PHE A 18 -23.72 4.36 -9.18
C PHE A 18 -23.93 4.22 -7.67
N SER A 19 -24.62 3.16 -7.23
CA SER A 19 -25.01 2.96 -5.82
C SER A 19 -23.87 2.51 -4.90
N ILE A 20 -22.78 1.94 -5.43
CA ILE A 20 -21.63 1.48 -4.63
C ILE A 20 -20.72 2.65 -4.20
N SER A 21 -20.88 3.85 -4.78
CA SER A 21 -20.03 5.01 -4.47
C SER A 21 -20.47 5.84 -3.25
N LYS A 22 -21.61 5.53 -2.60
CA LYS A 22 -22.13 6.33 -1.47
C LYS A 22 -22.41 5.59 -0.16
N ALA A 23 -22.05 4.31 -0.05
CA ALA A 23 -22.21 3.56 1.21
C ALA A 23 -20.85 3.29 1.89
N SER A 24 -20.07 4.34 2.14
CA SER A 24 -19.01 4.33 3.14
C SER A 24 -19.50 5.01 4.42
N SER A 25 -20.51 4.43 5.06
CA SER A 25 -20.79 4.62 6.49
C SER A 25 -21.74 3.52 6.94
N SER A 26 -21.34 2.78 7.97
CA SER A 26 -22.08 1.72 8.67
C SER A 26 -22.32 0.40 7.89
N LEU A 27 -21.60 -0.65 8.30
CA LEU A 27 -22.03 -2.04 8.14
C LEU A 27 -23.28 -2.26 9.00
N ILE A 28 -24.47 -1.92 8.49
CA ILE A 28 -25.73 -2.30 9.13
C ILE A 28 -26.12 -3.67 8.57
N ARG A 29 -26.12 -4.68 9.45
CA ARG A 29 -26.66 -6.02 9.15
C ARG A 29 -28.19 -5.87 9.07
N PRO A 30 -28.87 -6.23 7.97
CA PRO A 30 -30.33 -6.26 7.92
C PRO A 30 -30.85 -7.22 8.99
N GLN A 31 -31.82 -6.79 9.80
CA GLN A 31 -32.12 -7.42 11.09
C GLN A 31 -33.07 -8.64 11.06
N THR A 32 -33.60 -9.10 9.92
CA THR A 32 -34.62 -10.17 9.93
C THR A 32 -34.46 -11.20 8.81
N GLY A 33 -34.65 -12.49 9.12
CA GLY A 33 -34.85 -13.60 8.16
C GLY A 33 -33.61 -14.30 7.59
N HIS A 34 -32.47 -13.60 7.47
CA HIS A 34 -31.30 -14.17 6.77
C HIS A 34 -30.64 -15.35 7.48
N LEU A 35 -30.72 -15.42 8.81
CA LEU A 35 -30.17 -16.56 9.55
C LEU A 35 -31.01 -17.82 9.32
N GLU A 36 -32.35 -17.71 9.25
CA GLU A 36 -33.20 -18.84 8.90
C GLU A 36 -32.92 -19.32 7.46
N GLU A 37 -32.84 -18.40 6.49
CA GLU A 37 -32.51 -18.75 5.10
C GLU A 37 -31.11 -19.35 4.95
N LEU A 38 -30.11 -18.77 5.62
CA LEU A 38 -28.76 -19.33 5.65
C LEU A 38 -28.76 -20.71 6.30
N ASN A 39 -29.53 -20.91 7.38
CA ASN A 39 -29.62 -22.21 8.05
C ASN A 39 -30.25 -23.27 7.16
N LYS A 40 -31.23 -22.95 6.31
CA LYS A 40 -31.78 -23.90 5.32
C LYS A 40 -30.69 -24.45 4.39
N VAL A 41 -29.76 -23.60 3.95
CA VAL A 41 -28.62 -24.02 3.11
C VAL A 41 -27.52 -24.68 3.95
N ARG A 42 -27.16 -24.09 5.10
CA ARG A 42 -26.09 -24.56 5.98
C ARG A 42 -26.36 -25.96 6.52
N LEU A 43 -27.57 -26.20 7.02
CA LEU A 43 -27.98 -27.50 7.58
C LEU A 43 -28.04 -28.58 6.50
N ARG A 44 -28.33 -28.22 5.24
CA ARG A 44 -28.42 -29.20 4.16
C ARG A 44 -27.08 -29.52 3.51
N TYR A 45 -26.18 -28.54 3.40
CA TYR A 45 -24.98 -28.65 2.56
C TYR A 45 -23.66 -28.36 3.28
N MET A 46 -23.67 -27.65 4.40
CA MET A 46 -22.46 -27.15 5.05
C MET A 46 -22.22 -27.74 6.44
N LEU A 47 -22.94 -28.82 6.79
CA LEU A 47 -22.70 -29.55 8.02
C LEU A 47 -21.36 -30.31 7.93
N PRO A 48 -20.42 -30.09 8.87
CA PRO A 48 -19.21 -30.89 8.96
C PRO A 48 -19.54 -32.39 9.11
N GLY A 49 -18.81 -33.27 8.42
CA GLY A 49 -19.02 -34.73 8.46
C GLY A 49 -20.25 -35.24 7.70
N SER A 50 -20.93 -34.39 6.92
CA SER A 50 -22.02 -34.84 6.03
C SER A 50 -21.47 -35.35 4.70
N LEU A 51 -22.18 -36.26 4.01
CA LEU A 51 -21.78 -36.77 2.68
C LEU A 51 -22.07 -35.76 1.54
N THR A 52 -21.77 -34.48 1.77
CA THR A 52 -21.98 -33.43 0.77
C THR A 52 -20.66 -33.11 0.06
N PRO A 53 -20.69 -32.69 -1.21
CA PRO A 53 -19.47 -32.27 -1.92
C PRO A 53 -18.70 -31.16 -1.19
N TYR A 54 -19.40 -30.28 -0.47
CA TYR A 54 -18.76 -29.22 0.31
C TYR A 54 -18.00 -29.76 1.52
N ALA A 55 -18.61 -30.69 2.27
CA ALA A 55 -17.96 -31.32 3.41
C ALA A 55 -16.72 -32.11 2.96
N GLU A 56 -16.82 -32.88 1.87
CA GLU A 56 -15.68 -33.59 1.26
C GLU A 56 -14.56 -32.62 0.84
N MET A 57 -14.88 -31.54 0.12
CA MET A 57 -13.89 -30.52 -0.26
C MET A 57 -13.23 -29.85 0.95
N HIS A 58 -13.98 -29.63 2.02
CA HIS A 58 -13.48 -29.04 3.26
C HIS A 58 -12.58 -30.02 4.02
N GLU A 59 -12.94 -31.31 4.07
CA GLU A 59 -12.14 -32.38 4.65
C GLU A 59 -10.85 -32.60 3.86
N LEU A 60 -10.91 -32.67 2.54
CA LEU A 60 -9.73 -32.75 1.66
C LEU A 60 -8.80 -31.54 1.84
N ARG A 61 -9.36 -30.32 1.99
CA ARG A 61 -8.58 -29.11 2.30
C ARG A 61 -7.89 -29.23 3.65
N ASN A 62 -8.60 -29.70 4.68
CA ASN A 62 -8.03 -29.88 6.02
C ASN A 62 -6.96 -30.98 6.03
N TYR A 63 -7.21 -32.08 5.33
CA TYR A 63 -6.27 -33.17 5.12
C TYR A 63 -5.00 -32.68 4.43
N GLY A 64 -5.13 -31.95 3.31
CA GLY A 64 -4.01 -31.30 2.63
C GLY A 64 -3.27 -30.29 3.51
N HIS A 65 -3.98 -29.57 4.40
CA HIS A 65 -3.36 -28.69 5.37
C HIS A 65 -2.57 -29.44 6.45
N THR A 66 -3.04 -30.62 6.87
CA THR A 66 -2.29 -31.51 7.78
C THR A 66 -1.04 -32.06 7.10
N ILE A 67 -1.15 -32.52 5.85
CA ILE A 67 0.00 -32.97 5.06
C ILE A 67 1.02 -31.84 4.92
N ALA A 68 0.60 -30.64 4.53
CA ALA A 68 1.49 -29.50 4.38
C ALA A 68 2.18 -29.05 5.69
N LYS A 69 1.64 -29.42 6.86
CA LYS A 69 2.32 -29.21 8.15
C LYS A 69 3.37 -30.27 8.48
N THR A 70 3.21 -31.47 7.91
CA THR A 70 4.15 -32.59 8.08
C THR A 70 5.23 -32.61 7.00
N GLU A 71 5.03 -31.90 5.90
CA GLU A 71 6.08 -31.69 4.90
C GLU A 71 7.22 -30.85 5.49
N PRO A 72 8.49 -31.24 5.26
CA PRO A 72 9.63 -30.47 5.71
C PRO A 72 9.62 -29.07 5.05
N PRO A 73 10.12 -28.02 5.73
CA PRO A 73 10.20 -26.69 5.14
C PRO A 73 10.96 -26.72 3.81
N THR A 74 10.44 -26.03 2.80
CA THR A 74 11.08 -25.90 1.48
C THR A 74 12.41 -25.10 1.50
N VAL A 75 12.79 -24.59 2.66
CA VAL A 75 13.96 -23.74 2.88
C VAL A 75 14.73 -24.34 4.05
N PHE A 76 15.89 -24.91 3.76
CA PHE A 76 16.80 -25.44 4.77
C PHE A 76 18.05 -24.58 4.84
N LEU A 77 18.33 -24.04 6.02
CA LEU A 77 19.52 -23.21 6.27
C LEU A 77 20.62 -24.11 6.82
N HIS A 78 21.76 -24.13 6.13
CA HIS A 78 22.97 -24.76 6.61
C HIS A 78 23.89 -23.71 7.22
N TRP A 79 24.52 -24.05 8.33
CA TRP A 79 25.45 -23.17 9.03
C TRP A 79 26.85 -23.75 8.92
N SER A 80 27.85 -22.89 8.77
CA SER A 80 29.24 -23.27 9.04
C SER A 80 29.43 -23.67 10.50
N ASP A 81 30.50 -24.40 10.79
CA ASP A 81 30.80 -24.90 12.15
C ASP A 81 30.93 -23.76 13.17
N ASP A 82 31.48 -22.62 12.75
CA ASP A 82 31.58 -21.40 13.56
C ASP A 82 30.26 -20.61 13.67
N GLY A 83 29.26 -20.96 12.87
CA GLY A 83 27.99 -20.26 12.77
C GLY A 83 28.06 -18.93 12.03
N GLU A 84 29.20 -18.51 11.47
CA GLU A 84 29.33 -17.17 10.86
C GLU A 84 28.90 -17.11 9.39
N VAL A 85 28.64 -18.26 8.76
CA VAL A 85 28.18 -18.35 7.36
C VAL A 85 26.88 -19.15 7.31
N VAL A 86 25.88 -18.58 6.63
CA VAL A 86 24.62 -19.25 6.31
C VAL A 86 24.54 -19.57 4.83
N THR A 87 24.20 -20.82 4.52
CA THR A 87 23.99 -21.30 3.15
C THR A 87 22.55 -21.73 2.96
N LEU A 88 21.92 -21.26 1.88
CA LEU A 88 20.56 -21.60 1.50
C LEU A 88 20.57 -22.32 0.15
N ASN A 89 20.03 -23.54 0.12
CA ASN A 89 19.87 -24.37 -1.08
C ASN A 89 21.16 -24.54 -1.91
N GLU A 90 22.32 -24.61 -1.25
CA GLU A 90 23.67 -24.79 -1.82
C GLU A 90 24.17 -23.67 -2.77
N GLU A 91 23.29 -22.86 -3.37
CA GLU A 91 23.63 -21.80 -4.31
C GLU A 91 23.88 -20.44 -3.66
N PHE A 92 23.28 -20.19 -2.50
CA PHE A 92 23.40 -18.90 -1.81
C PHE A 92 24.19 -19.07 -0.52
N SER A 93 25.29 -18.34 -0.37
CA SER A 93 26.04 -18.22 0.88
C SER A 93 26.18 -16.76 1.30
N LEU A 94 26.14 -16.51 2.61
CA LEU A 94 26.25 -15.18 3.18
C LEU A 94 26.91 -15.23 4.56
N THR A 95 27.91 -14.38 4.77
CA THR A 95 28.54 -14.21 6.09
C THR A 95 27.70 -13.29 6.99
N MET A 96 27.78 -13.44 8.32
CA MET A 96 27.11 -12.50 9.24
C MET A 96 27.66 -11.08 9.11
N SER A 97 28.95 -10.94 8.77
CA SER A 97 29.52 -9.62 8.45
C SER A 97 28.86 -9.00 7.22
N ASP A 98 28.58 -9.77 6.16
CA ASP A 98 27.89 -9.27 4.98
C ASP A 98 26.43 -8.96 5.28
N PHE A 99 25.75 -9.83 6.02
CA PHE A 99 24.35 -9.62 6.40
C PHE A 99 24.13 -8.24 7.03
N ARG A 100 24.99 -7.85 7.97
CA ARG A 100 24.96 -6.54 8.65
C ARG A 100 25.12 -5.33 7.71
N LYS A 101 25.77 -5.49 6.56
CA LYS A 101 25.98 -4.40 5.58
C LYS A 101 24.68 -3.92 4.96
N LEU A 102 23.65 -4.77 4.83
CA LEU A 102 22.40 -4.40 4.16
C LEU A 102 21.53 -3.42 4.98
N PRO A 103 21.25 -3.66 6.28
CA PRO A 103 20.63 -2.65 7.13
C PRO A 103 21.45 -1.36 7.20
N ASP A 104 22.77 -1.45 7.39
CA ASP A 104 23.64 -0.26 7.49
C ASP A 104 23.65 0.56 6.19
N PHE A 105 23.62 -0.10 5.02
CA PHE A 105 23.46 0.55 3.72
C PHE A 105 22.18 1.38 3.67
N PHE A 106 21.03 0.82 4.07
CA PHE A 106 19.77 1.56 4.05
C PHE A 106 19.81 2.77 4.99
N LEU A 107 20.31 2.59 6.22
CA LEU A 107 20.40 3.68 7.20
C LEU A 107 21.34 4.79 6.72
N THR A 108 22.55 4.44 6.29
CA THR A 108 23.56 5.41 5.80
C THR A 108 23.05 6.17 4.58
N GLN A 109 22.47 5.48 3.59
CA GLN A 109 21.92 6.15 2.42
C GLN A 109 20.73 7.06 2.78
N ALA A 110 19.89 6.66 3.73
CA ALA A 110 18.76 7.48 4.15
C ALA A 110 19.20 8.75 4.89
N GLU A 111 20.21 8.66 5.76
CA GLU A 111 20.82 9.82 6.42
C GLU A 111 21.44 10.80 5.43
N GLU A 112 22.19 10.29 4.44
CA GLU A 112 22.79 11.11 3.40
C GLU A 112 21.73 11.83 2.56
N LEU A 113 20.67 11.13 2.16
CA LEU A 113 19.56 11.71 1.41
C LEU A 113 18.79 12.72 2.25
N CYS A 114 18.55 12.45 3.55
CA CYS A 114 17.95 13.42 4.46
C CYS A 114 18.78 14.70 4.54
N ALA A 115 20.10 14.59 4.73
CA ALA A 115 20.98 15.76 4.78
C ALA A 115 20.95 16.58 3.48
N GLU A 116 20.86 15.93 2.31
CA GLU A 116 20.75 16.62 1.03
C GLU A 116 19.36 17.29 0.84
N LEU A 117 18.29 16.59 1.22
CA LEU A 117 16.90 17.06 1.10
C LEU A 117 16.56 18.18 2.11
N MET A 118 17.32 18.31 3.20
CA MET A 118 17.19 19.41 4.16
C MET A 118 17.85 20.72 3.71
N LEU A 119 18.38 20.79 2.48
CA LEU A 119 18.89 22.01 1.85
C LEU A 119 19.96 22.75 2.67
N GLY A 120 20.78 22.00 3.41
CA GLY A 120 21.86 22.53 4.24
C GLY A 120 21.46 22.81 5.69
N LEU A 121 20.19 22.63 6.05
CA LEU A 121 19.76 22.66 7.46
C LEU A 121 20.05 21.32 8.14
N GLN A 122 20.41 21.39 9.42
CA GLN A 122 20.68 20.23 10.26
C GLN A 122 19.87 20.34 11.55
N PRO A 123 18.63 19.79 11.58
CA PRO A 123 17.86 19.76 12.81
C PRO A 123 18.49 18.78 13.79
N GLU A 124 18.81 19.26 15.00
CA GLU A 124 19.14 18.38 16.11
C GLU A 124 17.86 17.75 16.66
N ILE A 125 17.73 16.44 16.53
CA ILE A 125 16.57 15.68 17.01
C ILE A 125 17.02 14.71 18.09
N ASP A 126 16.55 14.95 19.31
CA ASP A 126 16.54 13.95 20.37
C ASP A 126 15.18 13.22 20.37
N LEU A 127 15.18 11.94 20.01
CA LEU A 127 13.94 11.14 20.01
C LEU A 127 13.33 10.98 21.41
N ALA A 128 14.13 11.16 22.48
CA ALA A 128 13.65 11.06 23.85
C ALA A 128 12.76 12.22 24.27
N THR A 129 12.87 13.39 23.62
CA THR A 129 12.07 14.57 23.95
C THR A 129 10.72 14.59 23.25
N ILE A 130 10.59 13.86 22.13
CA ILE A 130 9.36 13.81 21.34
C ILE A 130 8.23 13.16 22.14
N LYS A 131 7.09 13.86 22.19
CA LYS A 131 5.87 13.39 22.86
C LYS A 131 4.88 12.82 21.85
N ASP A 132 4.17 11.78 22.27
CA ASP A 132 3.13 11.18 21.44
C ASP A 132 2.03 10.56 22.31
N ASP A 133 0.82 10.50 21.77
CA ASP A 133 -0.33 9.85 22.39
C ASP A 133 -0.82 8.70 21.48
N MET A 134 -0.49 7.46 21.86
CA MET A 134 -0.88 6.26 21.12
C MET A 134 -2.36 5.88 21.32
N VAL A 135 -3.05 6.49 22.29
CA VAL A 135 -4.46 6.24 22.60
C VAL A 135 -5.38 7.19 21.83
N ASN A 136 -4.88 8.38 21.46
CA ASN A 136 -5.60 9.36 20.66
C ASN A 136 -6.11 8.74 19.33
N ARG A 137 -7.40 8.97 19.05
CA ARG A 137 -8.12 8.47 17.86
C ARG A 137 -8.64 9.57 16.94
N GLU A 138 -8.30 10.82 17.21
CA GLU A 138 -8.70 11.97 16.40
C GLU A 138 -8.12 11.82 15.00
N ILE A 139 -8.94 12.10 13.99
CA ILE A 139 -8.56 12.00 12.58
C ILE A 139 -7.48 13.05 12.29
N GLY A 140 -6.42 12.66 11.60
CA GLY A 140 -5.29 13.53 11.28
C GLY A 140 -4.26 13.68 12.42
N PHE A 141 -4.49 13.07 13.58
CA PHE A 141 -3.52 13.12 14.68
C PHE A 141 -2.32 12.21 14.43
N SER A 142 -1.13 12.76 14.70
CA SER A 142 0.14 12.08 14.92
C SER A 142 0.98 12.88 15.92
N PHE A 143 2.18 12.38 16.26
CA PHE A 143 3.13 13.12 17.09
C PHE A 143 3.47 14.52 16.53
N ILE A 144 3.33 14.75 15.22
CA ILE A 144 3.57 16.06 14.58
C ILE A 144 2.58 17.11 15.09
N GLN A 145 1.33 16.71 15.33
CA GLN A 145 0.25 17.58 15.82
C GLN A 145 0.22 17.68 17.35
N HIS A 146 1.11 16.99 18.06
CA HIS A 146 1.16 17.05 19.52
C HIS A 146 1.70 18.42 19.99
N PRO A 147 1.00 19.18 20.86
CA PRO A 147 1.40 20.53 21.25
C PRO A 147 2.83 20.65 21.81
N ALA A 148 3.26 19.67 22.62
CA ALA A 148 4.62 19.66 23.17
C ALA A 148 5.75 19.60 22.10
N ASN A 149 5.43 19.20 20.86
CA ASN A 149 6.39 19.11 19.77
C ASN A 149 6.38 20.35 18.85
N GLU A 150 5.54 21.36 19.13
CA GLU A 150 5.38 22.54 18.25
C GLU A 150 6.71 23.27 17.98
N HIS A 151 7.57 23.35 19.00
CA HIS A 151 8.89 23.97 18.91
C HIS A 151 9.80 23.30 17.87
N LEU A 152 9.65 21.99 17.63
CA LEU A 152 10.38 21.26 16.58
C LEU A 152 9.82 21.58 15.19
N VAL A 153 8.52 21.90 15.10
CA VAL A 153 7.81 21.98 13.82
C VAL A 153 7.90 23.36 13.20
N SER A 154 7.52 24.41 13.93
CA SER A 154 7.18 25.71 13.34
C SER A 154 8.39 26.45 12.76
N ASN A 155 9.45 26.65 13.55
CA ASN A 155 10.62 27.43 13.13
C ASN A 155 11.39 26.73 12.00
N MET A 156 11.64 25.42 12.13
CA MET A 156 12.41 24.70 11.12
C MET A 156 11.70 24.52 9.78
N ARG A 157 10.36 24.38 9.76
CA ARG A 157 9.60 24.38 8.50
C ARG A 157 9.72 25.71 7.78
N GLN A 158 9.62 26.83 8.50
CA GLN A 158 9.81 28.16 7.92
C GLN A 158 11.23 28.34 7.36
N ASN A 159 12.26 27.96 8.12
CA ASN A 159 13.65 28.02 7.65
C ASN A 159 13.88 27.16 6.41
N LEU A 160 13.31 25.95 6.37
CA LEU A 160 13.42 25.06 5.21
C LEU A 160 12.75 25.66 3.97
N LEU A 161 11.58 26.28 4.13
CA LEU A 161 10.91 26.97 3.03
C LEU A 161 11.71 28.20 2.56
N THR A 162 12.26 28.99 3.49
CA THR A 162 13.15 30.10 3.15
C THR A 162 14.38 29.62 2.39
N GLN A 163 14.99 28.48 2.75
CA GLN A 163 16.10 27.89 2.01
C GLN A 163 15.68 27.40 0.61
N ALA A 164 14.48 26.83 0.48
CA ALA A 164 13.92 26.43 -0.81
C ALA A 164 13.69 27.63 -1.75
N CYS A 165 13.23 28.77 -1.19
CA CYS A 165 12.98 30.02 -1.93
C CYS A 165 14.24 30.85 -2.19
N GLY A 166 15.21 30.85 -1.26
CA GLY A 166 16.42 31.68 -1.29
C GLY A 166 17.51 31.22 -2.27
N GLY A 167 17.23 30.22 -3.11
CA GLY A 167 18.17 29.70 -4.10
C GLY A 167 19.21 28.72 -3.56
N GLY A 168 19.11 28.32 -2.28
CA GLY A 168 20.00 27.37 -1.61
C GLY A 168 21.49 27.73 -1.67
N SER A 169 22.35 26.89 -1.08
CA SER A 169 23.78 26.97 -1.42
C SER A 169 23.98 26.52 -2.88
N PRO A 170 25.08 26.89 -3.56
CA PRO A 170 25.40 26.38 -4.90
C PRO A 170 25.40 24.84 -5.00
N LYS A 171 25.49 24.14 -3.86
CA LYS A 171 25.51 22.68 -3.73
C LYS A 171 24.13 22.05 -3.55
N THR A 172 23.04 22.80 -3.37
CA THR A 172 21.69 22.27 -3.10
C THR A 172 20.75 22.36 -4.32
N PHE A 173 19.50 21.92 -4.17
CA PHE A 173 18.48 22.04 -5.23
C PHE A 173 18.09 23.51 -5.42
N LYS A 174 18.25 24.06 -6.62
CA LYS A 174 17.76 25.40 -6.98
C LYS A 174 16.25 25.33 -7.27
N LEU A 175 15.46 25.18 -6.22
CA LEU A 175 14.00 24.98 -6.32
C LEU A 175 13.27 26.23 -6.78
N PHE A 176 13.79 27.41 -6.46
CA PHE A 176 13.21 28.70 -6.81
C PHE A 176 14.25 29.58 -7.51
N TYR A 177 13.85 30.23 -8.59
CA TYR A 177 14.71 31.09 -9.39
C TYR A 177 13.88 32.16 -10.10
N ASN A 178 14.38 33.40 -10.15
CA ASN A 178 13.70 34.54 -10.80
C ASN A 178 12.23 34.73 -10.37
N GLY A 179 11.93 34.55 -9.08
CA GLY A 179 10.57 34.71 -8.58
C GLY A 179 9.62 33.57 -8.91
N GLN A 180 10.12 32.45 -9.47
CA GLN A 180 9.29 31.31 -9.88
C GLN A 180 9.87 29.97 -9.41
N TRP A 181 8.98 29.00 -9.18
CA TRP A 181 9.34 27.62 -8.90
C TRP A 181 9.91 26.93 -10.14
N SER A 182 11.09 26.32 -10.00
CA SER A 182 11.73 25.55 -11.06
C SER A 182 11.14 24.16 -11.15
N HIS A 183 10.26 23.93 -12.13
CA HIS A 183 9.62 22.62 -12.30
C HIS A 183 10.62 21.47 -12.48
N LYS A 184 11.77 21.71 -13.14
CA LYS A 184 12.83 20.72 -13.33
C LYS A 184 13.51 20.36 -12.00
N ALA A 185 13.85 21.36 -11.19
CA ALA A 185 14.48 21.13 -9.89
C ALA A 185 13.52 20.43 -8.91
N ILE A 186 12.24 20.81 -8.91
CA ILE A 186 11.21 20.15 -8.10
C ILE A 186 11.09 18.67 -8.47
N ARG A 187 10.98 18.34 -9.77
CA ARG A 187 10.93 16.93 -10.19
C ARG A 187 12.16 16.14 -9.73
N LEU A 188 13.34 16.73 -9.78
CA LEU A 188 14.56 16.09 -9.29
C LEU A 188 14.53 15.90 -7.76
N TYR A 189 14.08 16.92 -7.01
CA TYR A 189 13.91 16.81 -5.56
C TYR A 189 12.92 15.69 -5.19
N LEU A 190 11.75 15.63 -5.84
CA LEU A 190 10.75 14.57 -5.61
C LEU A 190 11.28 13.17 -5.94
N LYS A 191 12.15 13.04 -6.95
CA LYS A 191 12.85 11.77 -7.23
C LYS A 191 13.76 11.36 -6.07
N PHE A 192 14.53 12.29 -5.51
CA PHE A 192 15.39 12.02 -4.35
C PHE A 192 14.58 11.66 -3.10
N VAL A 193 13.43 12.32 -2.89
CA VAL A 193 12.48 11.95 -1.83
C VAL A 193 11.96 10.52 -2.03
N THR A 194 11.64 10.14 -3.27
CA THR A 194 11.21 8.78 -3.59
C THR A 194 12.30 7.76 -3.25
N ILE A 195 13.56 8.07 -3.53
CA ILE A 195 14.70 7.21 -3.16
C ILE A 195 14.86 7.16 -1.63
N LEU A 196 14.70 8.29 -0.93
CA LEU A 196 14.71 8.32 0.54
C LEU A 196 13.64 7.41 1.13
N GLN A 197 12.40 7.47 0.62
CA GLN A 197 11.32 6.57 1.02
C GLN A 197 11.68 5.10 0.75
N GLU A 198 12.38 4.78 -0.35
CA GLU A 198 12.88 3.43 -0.59
C GLU A 198 13.94 3.00 0.44
N MET A 199 14.81 3.91 0.89
CA MET A 199 15.80 3.60 1.93
C MET A 199 15.13 3.42 3.29
N ILE A 200 14.14 4.26 3.64
CA ILE A 200 13.31 4.10 4.84
C ILE A 200 12.58 2.74 4.79
N LEU A 201 11.99 2.39 3.64
CA LEU A 201 11.29 1.13 3.43
C LEU A 201 12.21 -0.08 3.68
N GLY A 202 13.43 -0.04 3.13
CA GLY A 202 14.45 -1.06 3.37
C GLY A 202 14.88 -1.11 4.83
N GLY A 203 15.10 0.04 5.47
CA GLY A 203 15.44 0.14 6.90
C GLY A 203 14.36 -0.44 7.81
N LEU A 204 13.09 -0.10 7.59
CA LEU A 204 11.97 -0.66 8.36
C LEU A 204 11.89 -2.19 8.23
N HIS A 205 12.16 -2.71 7.04
CA HIS A 205 12.11 -4.15 6.76
C HIS A 205 13.28 -4.93 7.36
N THR A 206 14.47 -4.33 7.44
CA THR A 206 15.71 -5.03 7.75
C THR A 206 16.27 -4.75 9.15
N ALA A 207 16.06 -3.55 9.69
CA ALA A 207 16.75 -3.08 10.87
C ALA A 207 15.93 -3.14 12.18
N CYS A 208 14.61 -3.36 12.13
CA CYS A 208 13.71 -3.16 13.28
C CYS A 208 13.27 -4.46 13.98
N GLY A 209 13.93 -5.59 13.68
CA GLY A 209 13.57 -6.93 14.15
C GLY A 209 13.10 -7.83 13.02
N GLN A 210 12.20 -8.77 13.33
CA GLN A 210 11.69 -9.75 12.37
C GLN A 210 10.96 -9.09 11.19
N ALA A 211 11.41 -9.39 9.97
CA ALA A 211 10.94 -8.76 8.75
C ALA A 211 9.42 -8.94 8.52
N PRO A 212 8.60 -7.87 8.44
CA PRO A 212 7.16 -7.96 8.19
C PRO A 212 6.85 -8.43 6.76
N ARG A 213 5.58 -8.76 6.49
CA ARG A 213 5.20 -9.05 5.10
C ARG A 213 5.21 -7.76 4.28
N PRO A 214 5.63 -7.80 3.01
CA PRO A 214 5.62 -6.63 2.14
C PRO A 214 4.28 -5.90 2.09
N THR A 215 3.17 -6.64 2.07
CA THR A 215 1.80 -6.08 2.06
C THR A 215 1.49 -5.25 3.30
N GLU A 216 1.87 -5.74 4.48
CA GLU A 216 1.63 -5.06 5.76
C GLU A 216 2.44 -3.75 5.82
N LEU A 217 3.63 -3.73 5.22
CA LEU A 217 4.51 -2.55 5.23
C LEU A 217 4.03 -1.44 4.27
N MET A 218 3.37 -1.79 3.16
CA MET A 218 2.80 -0.79 2.22
C MET A 218 1.60 -0.03 2.82
N GLU A 219 0.95 -0.59 3.84
CA GLU A 219 -0.24 -0.04 4.49
C GLU A 219 0.08 0.83 5.72
N VAL A 220 1.37 0.96 6.06
CA VAL A 220 1.82 1.78 7.19
C VAL A 220 1.40 3.23 7.01
N SER A 221 0.63 3.73 7.96
CA SER A 221 0.18 5.11 8.07
C SER A 221 0.88 5.85 9.19
N TYR A 222 1.07 7.16 9.02
CA TYR A 222 1.72 8.02 10.01
C TYR A 222 0.74 8.96 10.72
N GLU A 223 -0.49 9.10 10.23
CA GLU A 223 -1.58 9.85 10.87
C GLU A 223 -2.85 8.99 10.99
N ASN A 224 -3.64 9.28 12.02
CA ASN A 224 -4.89 8.60 12.30
C ASN A 224 -5.90 8.82 11.16
N GLN A 225 -6.58 7.75 10.76
CA GLN A 225 -7.62 7.77 9.74
C GLN A 225 -8.99 7.54 10.37
N ALA A 226 -10.07 7.84 9.64
CA ALA A 226 -11.44 7.65 10.11
C ALA A 226 -11.74 6.22 10.58
N SER A 227 -11.10 5.21 9.97
CA SER A 227 -11.36 3.79 10.23
C SER A 227 -10.18 3.02 10.84
N ALA A 228 -9.02 3.66 11.02
CA ALA A 228 -7.81 3.00 11.50
C ALA A 228 -6.89 3.99 12.24
N ARG A 229 -6.21 3.50 13.28
CA ARG A 229 -5.15 4.26 13.95
C ARG A 229 -3.89 4.29 13.09
N ARG A 230 -3.06 5.31 13.30
CA ARG A 230 -1.72 5.36 12.70
C ARG A 230 -0.85 4.21 13.15
N ASN A 231 0.14 3.87 12.34
CA ASN A 231 1.10 2.81 12.61
C ASN A 231 2.42 3.34 13.17
N ILE A 232 2.84 4.56 12.82
CA ILE A 232 4.06 5.20 13.35
C ILE A 232 3.74 5.95 14.66
N CYS A 233 4.44 5.59 15.74
CA CYS A 233 4.26 6.18 17.07
C CYS A 233 5.59 6.37 17.80
N PHE A 234 5.57 7.11 18.91
CA PHE A 234 6.67 7.12 19.89
C PHE A 234 6.27 6.42 21.18
N TRP A 235 7.20 5.64 21.73
CA TRP A 235 7.08 5.05 23.06
C TRP A 235 8.45 4.94 23.73
N ASN A 236 8.53 5.38 24.99
CA ASN A 236 9.76 5.34 25.81
C ASN A 236 11.02 5.93 25.13
N GLY A 237 10.84 7.08 24.45
CA GLY A 237 11.90 7.79 23.74
C GLY A 237 12.39 7.12 22.45
N SER A 238 11.64 6.14 21.94
CA SER A 238 11.94 5.40 20.71
C SER A 238 10.78 5.52 19.73
N MET A 239 11.10 5.64 18.44
CA MET A 239 10.09 5.52 17.39
C MET A 239 9.78 4.03 17.18
N VAL A 240 8.49 3.73 17.01
CA VAL A 240 7.99 2.39 16.73
C VAL A 240 7.07 2.40 15.53
N TYR A 241 6.96 1.25 14.86
CA TYR A 241 5.84 0.99 13.96
C TYR A 241 5.05 -0.24 14.39
N ILE A 242 3.72 -0.10 14.32
CA ILE A 242 2.75 -1.08 14.82
C ILE A 242 2.01 -1.66 13.62
N LEU A 243 2.05 -2.98 13.44
CA LEU A 243 1.32 -3.69 12.39
C LEU A 243 0.23 -4.58 12.98
N ASN A 244 -0.90 -4.66 12.28
CA ASN A 244 -1.98 -5.58 12.60
C ASN A 244 -1.81 -6.85 11.76
N HIS A 245 -1.59 -7.99 12.41
CA HIS A 245 -1.42 -9.24 11.67
C HIS A 245 -2.78 -9.92 11.43
N HIS A 246 -3.32 -9.76 10.22
CA HIS A 246 -4.66 -10.24 9.87
C HIS A 246 -4.78 -11.76 9.64
N LYS A 247 -3.69 -12.53 9.44
CA LYS A 247 -3.83 -13.98 9.13
C LYS A 247 -4.39 -14.82 10.30
N SER A 248 -4.28 -14.36 11.55
CA SER A 248 -4.91 -15.00 12.70
C SER A 248 -6.42 -14.72 12.80
N LYS A 249 -6.94 -13.74 12.03
CA LYS A 249 -8.37 -13.43 11.98
C LYS A 249 -9.18 -14.58 11.39
N HIS A 250 -8.63 -15.26 10.38
CA HIS A 250 -9.27 -16.42 9.76
C HIS A 250 -9.30 -17.67 10.65
N THR A 251 -8.42 -17.77 11.66
CA THR A 251 -8.31 -18.96 12.53
C THR A 251 -8.82 -18.73 13.95
N LYS A 252 -8.72 -17.50 14.49
CA LYS A 252 -9.02 -17.18 15.90
C LYS A 252 -9.95 -15.98 16.09
N ASN A 253 -10.42 -15.33 15.01
CA ASN A 253 -11.23 -14.10 15.01
C ASN A 253 -10.66 -12.95 15.89
N LYS A 254 -9.34 -12.96 16.14
CA LYS A 254 -8.62 -11.92 16.90
C LYS A 254 -7.47 -11.39 16.07
N GLU A 255 -7.40 -10.07 15.93
CA GLU A 255 -6.25 -9.34 15.42
C GLU A 255 -5.25 -9.13 16.56
N PHE A 256 -3.95 -9.22 16.27
CA PHE A 256 -2.92 -8.92 17.25
C PHE A 256 -1.91 -7.92 16.70
N TYR A 257 -1.38 -7.12 17.61
CA TYR A 257 -0.41 -6.07 17.32
C TYR A 257 1.01 -6.63 17.36
N VAL A 258 1.79 -6.32 16.33
CA VAL A 258 3.23 -6.55 16.29
C VAL A 258 3.92 -5.21 16.25
N VAL A 259 4.67 -4.91 17.30
CA VAL A 259 5.42 -3.64 17.41
C VAL A 259 6.89 -3.90 17.11
N ARG A 260 7.49 -2.97 16.40
CA ARG A 260 8.92 -2.98 16.09
C ARG A 260 9.52 -1.62 16.40
N PHE A 261 10.60 -1.63 17.16
CA PHE A 261 11.35 -0.43 17.50
C PHE A 261 12.37 -0.15 16.41
N LEU A 262 12.50 1.12 16.04
CA LEU A 262 13.53 1.55 15.09
C LEU A 262 14.85 1.75 15.85
N PRO A 263 16.00 1.43 15.23
CA PRO A 263 17.28 1.95 15.68
C PRO A 263 17.27 3.48 15.65
N VAL A 264 18.00 4.13 16.57
CA VAL A 264 17.99 5.59 16.74
C VAL A 264 18.29 6.35 15.45
N ARG A 265 19.24 5.86 14.63
CA ARG A 265 19.59 6.39 13.31
C ARG A 265 18.38 6.46 12.37
N LEU A 266 17.66 5.35 12.25
CA LEU A 266 16.47 5.26 11.41
C LEU A 266 15.32 6.08 11.99
N GLY A 267 15.15 6.08 13.30
CA GLY A 267 14.14 6.90 13.99
C GLY A 267 14.33 8.40 13.72
N LYS A 268 15.57 8.90 13.78
CA LYS A 268 15.92 10.29 13.42
C LYS A 268 15.57 10.58 11.96
N VAL A 269 15.97 9.72 11.02
CA VAL A 269 15.66 9.87 9.59
C VAL A 269 14.16 9.94 9.35
N VAL A 270 13.37 9.01 9.90
CA VAL A 270 11.91 8.98 9.71
C VAL A 270 11.26 10.22 10.34
N THR A 271 11.77 10.69 11.49
CA THR A 271 11.31 11.93 12.13
C THR A 271 11.57 13.15 11.24
N ILE A 272 12.80 13.33 10.73
CA ILE A 272 13.17 14.42 9.81
C ILE A 272 12.29 14.37 8.57
N TYR A 273 12.12 13.17 8.00
CA TYR A 273 11.31 12.95 6.82
C TYR A 273 9.86 13.39 7.05
N LEU A 274 9.23 12.93 8.13
CA LEU A 274 7.82 13.20 8.42
C LEU A 274 7.57 14.67 8.78
N ILE A 275 8.41 15.28 9.63
CA ILE A 275 8.19 16.66 10.07
C ILE A 275 8.49 17.65 8.93
N TYR A 276 9.63 17.51 8.25
CA TYR A 276 10.16 18.57 7.37
C TYR A 276 10.05 18.22 5.88
N ILE A 277 10.65 17.12 5.45
CA ILE A 277 10.78 16.80 4.02
C ILE A 277 9.40 16.55 3.40
N ARG A 278 8.55 15.76 4.06
CA ARG A 278 7.20 15.45 3.57
C ARG A 278 6.30 16.69 3.54
N TRP A 279 6.47 17.60 4.50
CA TRP A 279 5.77 18.89 4.49
C TRP A 279 6.19 19.74 3.28
N LEU A 280 7.50 19.85 3.01
CA LEU A 280 7.97 20.58 1.84
C LEU A 280 7.50 19.93 0.54
N VAL A 281 7.53 18.60 0.45
CA VAL A 281 6.96 17.84 -0.69
C VAL A 281 5.51 18.24 -0.93
N THR A 282 4.70 18.32 0.12
CA THR A 282 3.29 18.71 0.02
C THR A 282 3.12 20.09 -0.62
N ILE A 283 3.99 21.05 -0.28
CA ILE A 283 3.98 22.39 -0.89
C ILE A 283 4.40 22.31 -2.36
N LEU A 284 5.54 21.67 -2.65
CA LEU A 284 6.09 21.59 -4.01
C LEU A 284 5.19 20.81 -4.98
N GLU A 285 4.47 19.82 -4.48
CA GLU A 285 3.48 19.04 -5.22
C GLU A 285 2.27 19.88 -5.62
N ASN A 286 1.80 20.79 -4.75
CA ASN A 286 0.71 21.71 -5.06
C ASN A 286 1.10 22.70 -6.18
N GLU A 287 2.38 23.04 -6.29
CA GLU A 287 2.95 23.89 -7.36
C GLU A 287 3.09 23.15 -8.71
N GLN A 288 2.69 21.89 -8.80
CA GLN A 288 2.75 21.07 -10.03
C GLN A 288 1.37 20.52 -10.42
N PRO A 289 0.44 21.35 -10.94
CA PRO A 289 -0.91 20.90 -11.32
C PRO A 289 -0.90 19.74 -12.32
N ALA A 290 0.09 19.70 -13.22
CA ALA A 290 0.26 18.63 -14.21
C ALA A 290 0.54 17.25 -13.60
N LEU A 291 1.11 17.18 -12.39
CA LEU A 291 1.34 15.91 -11.67
C LEU A 291 0.11 15.45 -10.88
N MET A 292 -0.87 16.35 -10.67
CA MET A 292 -2.08 16.13 -9.87
C MET A 292 -3.32 15.68 -10.70
N MET A 293 -3.16 15.40 -12.00
CA MET A 293 -4.25 15.19 -12.98
C MET A 293 -5.06 13.88 -12.83
N SER A 294 -5.12 13.25 -11.65
CA SER A 294 -6.07 12.16 -11.41
C SER A 294 -7.36 12.69 -10.80
N ASN A 295 -8.49 12.55 -11.52
CA ASN A 295 -9.86 12.92 -11.13
C ASN A 295 -10.42 12.20 -9.87
N SER A 296 -9.58 11.55 -9.08
CA SER A 296 -9.95 11.04 -7.76
C SER A 296 -9.77 12.16 -6.74
N SER A 297 -10.84 12.50 -6.03
CA SER A 297 -10.82 13.43 -4.89
C SER A 297 -9.58 13.17 -4.02
N PRO A 298 -8.83 14.20 -3.57
CA PRO A 298 -7.57 14.05 -2.84
C PRO A 298 -7.84 13.62 -1.41
N SER A 299 -8.44 12.44 -1.24
CA SER A 299 -8.29 11.65 -0.03
C SER A 299 -6.85 11.15 -0.03
N ARG A 300 -5.89 12.06 0.27
CA ARG A 300 -4.50 11.69 0.52
C ARG A 300 -4.55 10.65 1.61
N LYS A 301 -4.32 9.39 1.23
CA LYS A 301 -4.21 8.34 2.22
C LYS A 301 -2.94 8.70 2.99
N HIS A 302 -3.04 8.92 4.30
CA HIS A 302 -1.92 9.30 5.16
C HIS A 302 -0.94 8.13 5.37
N ILE A 303 -0.54 7.51 4.27
CA ILE A 303 0.29 6.32 4.12
C ILE A 303 1.72 6.78 3.89
N LEU A 304 2.65 6.10 4.53
CA LEU A 304 4.07 6.45 4.52
C LEU A 304 4.67 6.33 3.11
N PHE A 305 4.30 5.27 2.38
CA PHE A 305 4.84 4.92 1.05
C PHE A 305 3.82 5.13 -0.06
N GLU A 306 3.86 6.34 -0.63
CA GLU A 306 3.04 6.71 -1.77
C GLU A 306 3.83 7.61 -2.74
N THR A 307 3.32 7.72 -3.96
CA THR A 307 3.78 8.69 -4.95
C THR A 307 2.55 9.34 -5.58
N PHE A 308 2.41 10.66 -5.45
CA PHE A 308 1.24 11.42 -5.93
C PHE A 308 -0.11 10.80 -5.51
N GLY A 309 -0.26 10.46 -4.22
CA GLY A 309 -1.50 9.88 -3.66
C GLY A 309 -1.72 8.39 -3.95
N LYS A 310 -0.82 7.73 -4.71
CA LYS A 310 -0.92 6.30 -5.03
C LYS A 310 0.00 5.48 -4.14
N VAL A 311 -0.58 4.55 -3.39
CA VAL A 311 0.13 3.59 -2.53
C VAL A 311 1.05 2.71 -3.36
N TRP A 312 2.24 2.43 -2.85
CA TRP A 312 3.20 1.56 -3.51
C TRP A 312 2.75 0.09 -3.51
N VAL A 313 3.11 -0.63 -4.58
CA VAL A 313 2.85 -2.07 -4.69
C VAL A 313 3.93 -2.89 -3.96
N PRO A 314 3.57 -4.04 -3.37
CA PRO A 314 4.52 -4.86 -2.59
C PRO A 314 5.78 -5.30 -3.34
N SER A 315 5.70 -5.48 -4.66
CA SER A 315 6.86 -5.85 -5.50
C SER A 315 7.98 -4.80 -5.48
N ARG A 316 7.66 -3.55 -5.12
CA ARG A 316 8.64 -2.48 -5.00
C ARG A 316 9.67 -2.75 -3.90
N LEU A 317 9.25 -3.29 -2.75
CA LEU A 317 10.18 -3.70 -1.69
C LEU A 317 11.17 -4.76 -2.20
N THR A 318 10.69 -5.76 -2.95
CA THR A 318 11.56 -6.77 -3.55
C THR A 318 12.60 -6.15 -4.50
N ASN A 319 12.20 -5.16 -5.31
CA ASN A 319 13.14 -4.47 -6.20
C ASN A 319 14.14 -3.57 -5.44
N VAL A 320 13.71 -2.96 -4.34
CA VAL A 320 14.61 -2.20 -3.44
C VAL A 320 15.65 -3.13 -2.81
N LEU A 321 15.22 -4.27 -2.26
CA LEU A 321 16.12 -5.25 -1.66
C LEU A 321 17.10 -5.83 -2.67
N ARG A 322 16.65 -6.21 -3.87
CA ARG A 322 17.54 -6.70 -4.94
C ARG A 322 18.62 -5.68 -5.31
N ARG A 323 18.23 -4.42 -5.52
CA ARG A 323 19.19 -3.34 -5.87
C ARG A 323 20.16 -3.02 -4.74
N ALA A 324 19.72 -3.08 -3.48
CA ALA A 324 20.56 -2.81 -2.32
C ALA A 324 21.52 -3.98 -2.07
N SER A 325 21.01 -5.21 -2.01
CA SER A 325 21.83 -6.43 -1.83
C SER A 325 22.87 -6.58 -2.94
N ALA A 326 22.54 -6.30 -4.20
CA ALA A 326 23.53 -6.31 -5.30
C ALA A 326 24.74 -5.39 -5.09
N LYS A 327 24.62 -4.37 -4.21
CA LYS A 327 25.72 -3.43 -3.92
C LYS A 327 26.59 -3.86 -2.73
N VAL A 328 26.05 -4.67 -1.83
CA VAL A 328 26.68 -4.96 -0.53
C VAL A 328 26.86 -6.44 -0.24
N TRP A 329 26.17 -7.31 -0.96
CA TRP A 329 26.23 -8.76 -0.87
C TRP A 329 26.71 -9.36 -2.21
N PRO A 330 27.28 -10.58 -2.18
CA PRO A 330 27.62 -11.32 -3.40
C PRO A 330 26.37 -11.73 -4.21
N HIS A 331 25.21 -11.84 -3.55
CA HIS A 331 23.98 -12.33 -4.13
C HIS A 331 22.83 -11.32 -3.94
N THR A 332 21.90 -11.30 -4.88
CA THR A 332 20.66 -10.49 -4.73
C THR A 332 19.60 -11.26 -3.95
N VAL A 333 18.86 -10.56 -3.09
CA VAL A 333 17.82 -11.17 -2.26
C VAL A 333 16.45 -10.56 -2.53
N ASN A 334 15.40 -11.38 -2.51
CA ASN A 334 14.02 -10.92 -2.50
C ASN A 334 13.48 -10.83 -1.04
N SER A 335 12.30 -10.23 -0.86
CA SER A 335 11.72 -10.03 0.48
C SER A 335 11.41 -11.34 1.24
N GLN A 336 11.05 -12.42 0.54
CA GLN A 336 10.79 -13.71 1.17
C GLN A 336 12.08 -14.39 1.63
N MET A 337 13.12 -14.42 0.78
CA MET A 337 14.44 -14.96 1.12
C MET A 337 15.06 -14.20 2.28
N TYR A 338 15.02 -12.85 2.27
CA TYR A 338 15.53 -12.04 3.38
C TYR A 338 14.83 -12.41 4.68
N ARG A 339 13.50 -12.56 4.66
CA ARG A 339 12.74 -12.95 5.84
C ARG A 339 13.14 -14.33 6.37
N GLN A 340 13.38 -15.31 5.51
CA GLN A 340 13.85 -16.63 5.94
C GLN A 340 15.24 -16.57 6.57
N LEU A 341 16.16 -15.83 5.96
CA LEU A 341 17.50 -15.59 6.52
C LEU A 341 17.40 -14.91 7.89
N ALA A 342 16.59 -13.85 8.02
CA ALA A 342 16.42 -13.13 9.28
C ALA A 342 15.85 -14.02 10.41
N ILE A 343 14.94 -14.95 10.08
CA ILE A 343 14.40 -15.92 11.04
C ILE A 343 15.51 -16.85 11.51
N GLY A 344 16.21 -17.54 10.59
CA GLY A 344 17.26 -18.48 10.97
C GLY A 344 18.44 -17.83 11.70
N ILE A 345 18.84 -16.62 11.29
CA ILE A 345 19.87 -15.83 11.97
C ILE A 345 19.46 -15.50 13.40
N THR A 346 18.18 -15.19 13.61
CA THR A 346 17.67 -14.89 14.95
C THR A 346 17.68 -16.12 15.84
N GLU A 347 17.28 -17.27 15.31
CA GLU A 347 17.34 -18.56 16.01
C GLU A 347 18.79 -18.95 16.37
N LYS A 348 19.77 -18.64 15.51
CA LYS A 348 21.18 -18.98 15.75
C LYS A 348 21.93 -17.99 16.65
N HIS A 349 21.78 -16.68 16.43
CA HIS A 349 22.67 -15.66 17.01
C HIS A 349 22.03 -14.74 18.06
N VAL A 350 20.70 -14.65 18.11
CA VAL A 350 19.99 -13.75 19.03
C VAL A 350 19.45 -14.53 20.24
N CYS A 351 19.94 -15.75 20.44
CA CYS A 351 19.32 -16.84 21.20
C CYS A 351 19.35 -16.70 22.75
N GLU A 352 19.12 -15.49 23.28
CA GLU A 352 18.46 -15.30 24.58
C GLU A 352 16.93 -15.58 24.48
N ILE A 353 16.42 -15.87 23.28
CA ILE A 353 14.99 -16.12 22.99
C ILE A 353 14.52 -17.53 23.45
N HIS A 354 15.42 -18.39 23.95
CA HIS A 354 15.09 -19.79 24.28
C HIS A 354 14.68 -20.06 25.74
N SER A 355 14.69 -19.03 26.60
CA SER A 355 13.81 -19.03 27.77
C SER A 355 12.50 -18.39 27.31
N PRO A 356 11.42 -19.16 27.07
CA PRO A 356 10.12 -18.54 26.83
C PRO A 356 9.87 -17.63 28.02
N VAL A 357 9.80 -16.31 27.78
CA VAL A 357 9.36 -15.37 28.82
C VAL A 357 7.94 -15.80 29.14
N ASN A 358 7.82 -16.57 30.22
CA ASN A 358 6.53 -16.99 30.69
C ASN A 358 5.97 -15.78 31.43
N LEU A 359 5.31 -14.90 30.67
CA LEU A 359 4.60 -13.73 31.20
C LEU A 359 3.55 -14.08 32.28
N TYR A 360 3.35 -15.38 32.54
CA TYR A 360 2.43 -15.96 33.52
C TYR A 360 3.15 -16.71 34.65
N ASP A 361 4.49 -16.75 34.70
CA ASP A 361 5.22 -17.38 35.80
C ASP A 361 5.07 -16.54 37.07
N ASP A 362 4.33 -17.07 38.04
CA ASP A 362 4.09 -16.47 39.34
C ASP A 362 4.90 -17.14 40.47
N ARG A 363 5.88 -18.00 40.12
CA ARG A 363 6.55 -18.91 41.07
C ARG A 363 8.08 -18.91 41.03
N SER A 364 8.72 -18.49 39.94
CA SER A 364 10.19 -18.49 39.87
C SER A 364 10.81 -17.25 40.52
N ALA A 365 11.94 -17.44 41.21
CA ALA A 365 12.66 -16.38 41.94
C ALA A 365 13.48 -15.45 41.03
N THR A 366 13.41 -15.65 39.71
CA THR A 366 14.29 -15.01 38.71
C THR A 366 13.61 -13.91 37.88
N GLU A 367 12.39 -13.47 38.22
CA GLU A 367 11.61 -12.56 37.37
C GLU A 367 11.38 -11.11 37.85
N ASP A 368 11.08 -10.29 36.83
CA ASP A 368 10.71 -8.87 36.76
C ASP A 368 9.91 -8.37 37.98
N HIS A 369 10.40 -7.30 38.61
CA HIS A 369 9.76 -6.62 39.76
C HIS A 369 8.27 -6.32 39.52
N ASN A 370 7.83 -6.23 38.26
CA ASN A 370 6.42 -5.99 37.91
C ASN A 370 5.43 -7.08 38.36
N VAL A 371 5.90 -8.30 38.68
CA VAL A 371 5.07 -9.37 39.26
C VAL A 371 4.52 -8.97 40.64
N SER A 372 5.28 -8.19 41.43
CA SER A 372 4.85 -7.74 42.76
C SER A 372 3.63 -6.81 42.70
N PHE A 373 3.51 -6.00 41.64
CA PHE A 373 2.35 -5.13 41.44
C PHE A 373 1.07 -5.89 41.10
N ALA A 374 1.15 -7.09 40.52
CA ALA A 374 -0.03 -7.94 40.33
C ALA A 374 -0.57 -8.38 41.70
N TRP A 375 0.32 -8.87 42.57
CA TRP A 375 -0.01 -9.25 43.94
C TRP A 375 -0.54 -8.07 44.76
N GLN A 376 0.04 -6.87 44.62
CA GLN A 376 -0.45 -5.66 45.29
C GLN A 376 -1.88 -5.28 44.89
N SER A 377 -2.26 -5.57 43.63
CA SER A 377 -3.64 -5.37 43.14
C SER A 377 -4.59 -6.51 43.47
N GLY A 378 -4.17 -7.52 44.25
CA GLY A 378 -4.99 -8.68 44.61
C GLY A 378 -5.18 -9.71 43.48
N HIS A 379 -4.41 -9.62 42.40
CA HIS A 379 -4.49 -10.54 41.26
C HIS A 379 -3.21 -11.38 41.13
N ARG A 380 -3.35 -12.65 40.75
CA ARG A 380 -2.19 -13.38 40.19
C ARG A 380 -1.82 -12.79 38.81
N PRO A 381 -0.55 -12.80 38.40
CA PRO A 381 -0.12 -12.37 37.05
C PRO A 381 -0.99 -12.96 35.93
N LEU A 382 -1.35 -14.24 36.04
CA LEU A 382 -2.27 -14.93 35.13
C LEU A 382 -3.69 -14.33 35.12
N GLN A 383 -4.27 -14.03 36.29
CA GLN A 383 -5.60 -13.43 36.40
C GLN A 383 -5.60 -11.98 35.88
N ARG A 384 -4.54 -11.21 36.19
CA ARG A 384 -4.33 -9.88 35.62
C ARG A 384 -4.18 -9.97 34.09
N GLY A 385 -3.47 -10.96 33.59
CA GLY A 385 -3.34 -11.21 32.15
C GLY A 385 -4.66 -11.51 31.47
N VAL A 386 -5.55 -12.29 32.08
CA VAL A 386 -6.89 -12.56 31.52
C VAL A 386 -7.80 -11.33 31.59
N THR A 387 -7.80 -10.58 32.69
CA THR A 387 -8.62 -9.37 32.87
C THR A 387 -8.17 -8.21 31.97
N TYR A 388 -6.87 -8.12 31.67
CA TYR A 388 -6.27 -7.04 30.90
C TYR A 388 -5.76 -7.46 29.51
N GLY A 389 -5.97 -8.72 29.09
CA GLY A 389 -5.81 -9.18 27.71
C GLY A 389 -4.42 -9.71 27.31
N LEU A 390 -3.55 -10.05 28.26
CA LEU A 390 -2.37 -10.90 28.08
C LEU A 390 -2.84 -12.37 28.16
N ASP A 391 -3.53 -12.86 27.13
CA ASP A 391 -3.76 -14.30 26.97
C ASP A 391 -2.71 -14.82 25.98
N GLY A 392 -1.97 -15.86 26.38
CA GLY A 392 -0.61 -16.23 25.94
C GLY A 392 -0.40 -16.60 24.48
N ALA A 393 -1.39 -16.42 23.63
CA ALA A 393 -1.19 -16.60 22.20
C ALA A 393 -1.04 -15.26 21.47
N PHE A 394 -1.91 -14.27 21.70
CA PHE A 394 -2.06 -13.09 20.82
C PHE A 394 -2.88 -11.97 21.49
N PRO A 395 -2.26 -11.02 22.23
CA PRO A 395 -2.97 -9.94 22.91
C PRO A 395 -3.62 -8.96 21.94
N HIS A 396 -4.90 -8.67 22.17
CA HIS A 396 -5.76 -7.77 21.38
C HIS A 396 -5.67 -6.30 21.82
N GLN A 397 -4.90 -6.01 22.87
CA GLN A 397 -4.61 -4.67 23.37
C GLN A 397 -3.10 -4.48 23.50
N LEU A 398 -2.60 -3.32 23.09
CA LEU A 398 -1.19 -3.00 23.14
C LEU A 398 -0.80 -2.49 24.54
N GLN A 399 -0.53 -3.41 25.45
CA GLN A 399 -0.19 -3.10 26.84
C GLN A 399 1.29 -2.70 27.02
N PRO A 400 1.63 -1.94 28.07
CA PRO A 400 3.02 -1.58 28.36
C PRO A 400 3.98 -2.77 28.54
N SER A 401 3.52 -3.89 29.10
CA SER A 401 4.32 -5.12 29.26
C SER A 401 4.67 -5.75 27.90
N LEU A 402 3.69 -5.84 26.99
CA LEU A 402 3.91 -6.31 25.63
C LEU A 402 4.84 -5.37 24.84
N LEU A 403 4.70 -4.06 25.02
CA LEU A 403 5.60 -3.07 24.43
C LEU A 403 7.05 -3.24 24.91
N ARG A 404 7.26 -3.51 26.20
CA ARG A 404 8.58 -3.84 26.77
C ARG A 404 9.17 -5.12 26.17
N ALA A 405 8.35 -6.15 25.97
CA ALA A 405 8.80 -7.39 25.32
C ALA A 405 9.25 -7.14 23.86
N TYR A 406 8.48 -6.35 23.10
CA TYR A 406 8.88 -5.94 21.76
C TYR A 406 10.10 -5.02 21.74
N GLU A 407 10.25 -4.12 22.73
CA GLU A 407 11.43 -3.28 22.90
C GLU A 407 12.69 -4.12 23.11
N TRP A 408 12.61 -5.12 23.99
CA TRP A 408 13.70 -6.06 24.24
C TRP A 408 14.06 -6.83 22.96
N ALA A 409 13.08 -7.40 22.26
CA ALA A 409 13.33 -8.17 21.05
C ALA A 409 13.97 -7.33 19.92
N SER A 410 13.47 -6.12 19.69
CA SER A 410 14.09 -5.19 18.72
C SER A 410 15.48 -4.76 19.18
N THR A 411 15.71 -4.56 20.48
CA THR A 411 17.03 -4.17 21.00
C THR A 411 18.07 -5.26 20.80
N ARG A 412 17.75 -6.52 21.07
CA ARG A 412 18.62 -7.68 20.78
C ARG A 412 18.96 -7.78 19.29
N TRP A 413 17.99 -7.50 18.42
CA TRP A 413 18.22 -7.44 16.98
C TRP A 413 19.16 -6.29 16.59
N HIS A 414 18.99 -5.10 17.17
CA HIS A 414 19.88 -3.97 16.93
C HIS A 414 21.31 -4.27 17.38
N GLU A 415 21.48 -4.90 18.55
CA GLU A 415 22.78 -5.33 19.07
C GLU A 415 23.46 -6.30 18.11
N PHE A 416 22.76 -7.32 17.62
CA PHE A 416 23.29 -8.23 16.60
C PHE A 416 23.72 -7.50 15.31
N LEU A 417 22.96 -6.48 14.90
CA LEU A 417 23.27 -5.65 13.74
C LEU A 417 24.35 -4.59 13.97
N HIS A 418 24.86 -4.45 15.20
CA HIS A 418 25.75 -3.37 15.63
C HIS A 418 25.14 -1.96 15.46
N LEU A 419 23.83 -1.84 15.67
CA LEU A 419 23.08 -0.59 15.61
C LEU A 419 22.67 -0.13 17.01
N ALA A 420 22.71 1.18 17.26
CA ALA A 420 22.24 1.75 18.52
C ALA A 420 20.71 1.81 18.58
N SER A 421 20.11 1.31 19.66
CA SER A 421 18.65 1.38 19.86
C SER A 421 18.15 2.78 20.24
N LYS A 422 18.70 3.38 21.31
CA LYS A 422 18.16 4.63 21.91
C LYS A 422 19.06 5.85 21.81
N ARG A 423 20.37 5.66 22.01
CA ARG A 423 21.36 6.76 22.00
C ARG A 423 22.61 6.30 21.28
N GLU A 424 23.14 7.18 20.45
CA GLU A 424 24.47 6.99 19.87
C GLU A 424 25.51 7.32 20.94
N LYS A 425 26.57 6.52 21.05
CA LYS A 425 27.74 6.91 21.84
C LYS A 425 28.39 8.10 21.12
N ALA A 426 28.88 9.08 21.89
CA ALA A 426 29.64 10.18 21.31
C ALA A 426 30.82 9.62 20.48
N PRO A 427 31.12 10.19 19.31
CA PRO A 427 32.21 9.70 18.49
C PRO A 427 33.53 9.77 19.27
N ASP A 428 34.25 8.65 19.29
CA ASP A 428 35.59 8.57 19.87
C ASP A 428 36.53 9.46 19.04
N ILE A 429 37.10 10.48 19.68
CA ILE A 429 37.93 11.54 19.07
C ILE A 429 39.24 10.95 18.47
N SER A 430 39.53 9.67 18.73
CA SER A 430 40.72 8.97 18.26
C SER A 430 40.64 8.38 16.83
N GLN A 431 39.48 8.42 16.14
CA GLN A 431 39.38 7.91 14.76
C GLN A 431 39.20 9.04 13.72
N PRO A 432 40.02 9.09 12.66
CA PRO A 432 39.85 10.08 11.61
C PRO A 432 38.50 9.87 10.90
N ALA A 433 37.76 10.97 10.73
CA ALA A 433 36.44 10.97 10.11
C ALA A 433 36.47 10.31 8.72
N LYS A 434 35.64 9.29 8.51
CA LYS A 434 35.41 8.62 7.20
C LYS A 434 34.71 9.53 6.16
N SER A 435 34.75 10.86 6.32
CA SER A 435 33.92 11.84 5.60
C SER A 435 34.36 12.11 4.15
N THR A 436 35.58 11.73 3.77
CA THR A 436 36.13 12.05 2.44
C THR A 436 35.65 11.08 1.34
N ALA A 437 35.46 9.79 1.64
CA ALA A 437 35.01 8.81 0.64
C ALA A 437 33.51 8.93 0.32
N GLN A 438 32.68 9.22 1.33
CA GLN A 438 31.23 9.41 1.19
C GLN A 438 30.88 10.72 0.45
N SER A 439 31.63 11.81 0.67
CA SER A 439 31.45 13.06 -0.08
C SER A 439 31.83 12.93 -1.57
N ILE A 440 32.79 12.06 -1.91
CA ILE A 440 33.13 11.72 -3.30
C ILE A 440 32.04 10.85 -3.96
N LEU A 441 31.43 9.92 -3.21
CA LEU A 441 30.28 9.13 -3.67
C LEU A 441 29.03 10.00 -3.92
N LYS A 442 28.75 10.99 -3.04
CA LYS A 442 27.69 12.00 -3.24
C LYS A 442 27.84 12.76 -4.56
N ARG A 443 29.08 13.15 -4.90
CA ARG A 443 29.39 13.87 -6.16
C ARG A 443 29.24 12.97 -7.39
N LYS A 444 29.73 11.72 -7.33
CA LYS A 444 29.64 10.75 -8.45
C LYS A 444 28.22 10.21 -8.67
N TYR A 445 27.40 10.07 -7.63
CA TYR A 445 26.01 9.61 -7.75
C TYR A 445 25.13 10.70 -8.37
N ARG A 446 25.25 11.95 -7.91
CA ARG A 446 24.56 13.10 -8.49
C ARG A 446 24.98 13.39 -9.93
N SER A 447 26.29 13.26 -10.25
CA SER A 447 26.78 13.37 -11.64
C SER A 447 26.24 12.25 -12.51
N ARG A 448 26.32 10.98 -12.08
CA ARG A 448 25.81 9.83 -12.85
C ARG A 448 24.30 9.85 -13.05
N LEU A 449 23.52 10.33 -12.08
CA LEU A 449 22.07 10.47 -12.24
C LEU A 449 21.71 11.63 -13.18
N MET A 450 22.48 12.73 -13.18
CA MET A 450 22.31 13.83 -14.13
C MET A 450 22.80 13.50 -15.55
N GLU A 451 23.90 12.76 -15.68
CA GLU A 451 24.46 12.28 -16.96
C GLU A 451 23.52 11.27 -17.62
N ALA A 452 23.01 10.28 -16.86
CA ALA A 452 22.02 9.32 -17.36
C ALA A 452 20.70 10.00 -17.80
N GLU A 453 20.37 11.18 -17.28
CA GLU A 453 19.20 11.95 -17.70
C GLU A 453 19.48 12.86 -18.91
N TYR A 454 20.70 13.38 -19.07
CA TYR A 454 21.12 14.11 -20.27
C TYR A 454 21.18 13.17 -21.48
N GLU A 455 21.77 11.98 -21.33
CA GLU A 455 21.83 10.96 -22.37
C GLU A 455 20.45 10.43 -22.76
N ASN A 456 19.53 10.24 -21.80
CA ASN A 456 18.14 9.86 -22.12
C ASN A 456 17.34 10.99 -22.81
N HIS A 457 17.71 12.25 -22.62
CA HIS A 457 17.05 13.39 -23.27
C HIS A 457 17.61 13.62 -24.69
N GLU A 458 18.90 13.39 -24.93
CA GLU A 458 19.51 13.40 -26.27
C GLU A 458 19.13 12.16 -27.10
N GLN A 459 19.07 10.98 -26.50
CA GLN A 459 18.64 9.77 -27.22
C GLN A 459 17.14 9.81 -27.60
N ASN A 460 16.28 10.47 -26.81
CA ASN A 460 14.88 10.70 -27.19
C ASN A 460 14.67 11.84 -28.20
N THR A 461 15.67 12.69 -28.44
CA THR A 461 15.59 13.74 -29.47
C THR A 461 16.36 13.40 -30.75
N GLN A 462 17.22 12.38 -30.75
CA GLN A 462 17.94 11.94 -31.97
C GLN A 462 17.82 10.44 -32.33
N GLY A 463 17.06 9.65 -31.57
CA GLY A 463 16.94 8.19 -31.76
C GLY A 463 15.65 7.70 -32.43
N SER A 464 15.13 8.37 -33.47
CA SER A 464 14.04 7.80 -34.29
C SER A 464 14.61 6.74 -35.24
N LYS A 465 14.95 5.56 -34.72
CA LYS A 465 15.29 4.37 -35.52
C LYS A 465 14.41 3.19 -35.12
N ARG A 466 13.50 2.87 -36.06
CA ARG A 466 12.67 1.66 -36.17
C ARG A 466 13.31 0.42 -35.55
N TYR A 467 12.64 -0.16 -34.55
CA TYR A 467 12.68 -1.60 -34.30
C TYR A 467 11.31 -2.19 -34.59
N LYS A 468 11.28 -3.16 -35.52
CA LYS A 468 10.11 -3.94 -35.93
C LYS A 468 9.52 -4.65 -34.71
N LYS A 469 8.26 -4.35 -34.39
CA LYS A 469 7.43 -5.14 -33.48
C LYS A 469 6.51 -6.00 -34.32
N GLY A 470 6.48 -7.29 -34.03
CA GLY A 470 5.66 -8.30 -34.70
C GLY A 470 4.19 -7.91 -34.77
N GLU A 471 3.54 -8.43 -35.80
CA GLU A 471 2.16 -8.18 -36.23
C GLU A 471 1.17 -8.24 -35.06
N ILE A 472 0.57 -7.08 -34.78
CA ILE A 472 -0.73 -6.99 -34.12
C ILE A 472 -1.66 -6.41 -35.18
N VAL A 473 -2.65 -7.20 -35.57
CA VAL A 473 -3.68 -6.85 -36.55
C VAL A 473 -4.38 -5.56 -36.10
N ASN A 474 -4.36 -4.56 -36.98
CA ASN A 474 -4.92 -3.23 -36.78
C ASN A 474 -6.45 -3.29 -36.90
N PRO A 475 -7.25 -2.92 -35.88
CA PRO A 475 -8.72 -2.91 -35.96
C PRO A 475 -9.29 -1.74 -36.79
N ALA A 476 -8.47 -1.13 -37.64
CA ALA A 476 -8.88 -0.02 -38.51
C ALA A 476 -9.54 -0.48 -39.83
N SER A 477 -9.72 -1.78 -40.05
CA SER A 477 -10.27 -2.34 -41.29
C SER A 477 -11.76 -2.70 -41.25
N LEU A 478 -12.53 -2.19 -40.27
CA LEU A 478 -13.98 -2.44 -40.15
C LEU A 478 -14.79 -1.13 -40.03
N ILE A 479 -14.32 -0.03 -40.61
CA ILE A 479 -15.10 1.20 -40.74
C ILE A 479 -15.77 1.17 -42.13
N PRO A 480 -17.12 1.16 -42.23
CA PRO A 480 -17.79 1.39 -43.51
C PRO A 480 -17.59 2.84 -43.95
N ASP A 481 -17.50 3.06 -45.27
CA ASP A 481 -17.24 4.35 -45.90
C ASP A 481 -18.19 5.49 -45.43
N PRO A 482 -17.73 6.76 -45.36
CA PRO A 482 -18.46 7.87 -44.75
C PRO A 482 -19.57 8.49 -45.63
N THR A 483 -19.91 7.90 -46.77
CA THR A 483 -20.78 8.53 -47.78
C THR A 483 -22.25 8.13 -47.72
N THR A 484 -22.71 7.44 -46.67
CA THR A 484 -24.13 7.03 -46.54
C THR A 484 -24.70 7.34 -45.15
N ALA A 485 -24.58 8.59 -44.71
CA ALA A 485 -25.33 9.09 -43.56
C ALA A 485 -26.77 9.41 -43.97
N HIS A 486 -27.65 8.40 -43.98
CA HIS A 486 -29.09 8.61 -44.03
C HIS A 486 -29.72 8.27 -42.67
N ALA A 487 -30.58 9.16 -42.17
CA ALA A 487 -31.47 8.87 -41.07
C ALA A 487 -32.49 7.82 -41.56
N ILE A 488 -32.42 6.61 -41.01
CA ILE A 488 -33.36 5.53 -41.33
C ILE A 488 -34.23 5.28 -40.10
N ASN A 489 -35.54 5.44 -40.25
CA ASN A 489 -36.53 4.96 -39.28
C ASN A 489 -36.51 3.43 -39.29
N HIS A 490 -35.86 2.82 -38.32
CA HIS A 490 -36.06 1.40 -38.05
C HIS A 490 -37.38 1.26 -37.27
N GLY A 491 -38.24 0.34 -37.72
CA GLY A 491 -39.62 0.13 -37.25
C GLY A 491 -39.79 -0.35 -35.79
N ILE A 492 -38.92 0.08 -34.87
CA ILE A 492 -39.08 0.08 -33.42
C ILE A 492 -38.42 1.39 -32.96
N GLY A 493 -39.22 2.32 -32.42
CA GLY A 493 -38.90 3.73 -32.17
C GLY A 493 -37.44 4.05 -31.84
N SER A 494 -36.63 4.35 -32.86
CA SER A 494 -35.22 4.68 -32.65
C SER A 494 -34.70 5.62 -33.74
N VAL A 495 -34.05 6.69 -33.32
CA VAL A 495 -33.38 7.70 -34.17
C VAL A 495 -31.90 7.69 -33.82
N GLY A 496 -31.00 7.55 -34.80
CA GLY A 496 -29.57 7.45 -34.53
C GLY A 496 -28.66 7.41 -35.76
N LEU A 497 -27.35 7.46 -35.52
CA LEU A 497 -26.30 7.27 -36.52
C LEU A 497 -25.98 5.77 -36.59
N HIS A 498 -26.32 5.14 -37.72
CA HIS A 498 -26.18 3.70 -37.93
C HIS A 498 -24.74 3.23 -37.65
N GLY A 499 -24.58 2.34 -36.66
CA GLY A 499 -23.30 1.76 -36.27
C GLY A 499 -22.51 2.58 -35.23
N ILE A 500 -22.98 3.77 -34.83
CA ILE A 500 -22.25 4.66 -33.92
C ILE A 500 -23.07 4.92 -32.64
N ALA A 501 -24.31 5.40 -32.78
CA ALA A 501 -25.13 5.81 -31.66
C ALA A 501 -26.63 5.70 -31.96
N LEU A 502 -27.41 5.27 -30.97
CA LEU A 502 -28.85 5.05 -31.08
C LEU A 502 -29.58 5.69 -29.90
N ILE A 503 -30.71 6.34 -30.14
CA ILE A 503 -31.62 6.77 -29.07
C ILE A 503 -32.68 5.71 -28.86
N LEU A 504 -32.84 5.27 -27.61
CA LEU A 504 -33.99 4.49 -27.19
C LEU A 504 -35.12 5.44 -26.81
N THR A 505 -36.17 5.52 -27.62
CA THR A 505 -37.26 6.47 -27.36
C THR A 505 -38.02 6.17 -26.08
N ASP A 506 -38.15 4.90 -25.71
CA ASP A 506 -38.93 4.46 -24.53
C ASP A 506 -38.35 4.97 -23.21
N TYR A 507 -37.03 5.15 -23.17
CA TYR A 507 -36.29 5.65 -21.99
C TYR A 507 -35.70 7.05 -22.23
N ASN A 508 -35.80 7.53 -23.47
CA ASN A 508 -35.21 8.77 -23.96
C ASN A 508 -33.70 8.88 -23.64
N ILE A 509 -32.97 7.76 -23.75
CA ILE A 509 -31.53 7.67 -23.49
C ILE A 509 -30.72 7.44 -24.76
N LEU A 510 -29.49 7.95 -24.79
CA LEU A 510 -28.53 7.70 -25.86
C LEU A 510 -27.68 6.46 -25.55
N ILE A 511 -27.57 5.53 -26.48
CA ILE A 511 -26.70 4.36 -26.43
C ILE A 511 -25.57 4.52 -27.44
N CYS A 512 -24.34 4.33 -27.00
CA CYS A 512 -23.20 4.14 -27.90
C CYS A 512 -23.17 2.70 -28.38
N GLN A 513 -23.30 2.48 -29.69
CA GLN A 513 -23.29 1.14 -30.28
C GLN A 513 -21.88 0.53 -30.32
N LEU A 514 -20.83 1.35 -30.21
CA LEU A 514 -19.43 0.92 -30.23
C LEU A 514 -19.00 0.24 -28.93
N CYS A 515 -19.34 0.81 -27.77
CA CYS A 515 -19.02 0.23 -26.46
C CYS A 515 -20.23 -0.38 -25.75
N LYS A 516 -21.40 -0.39 -26.40
CA LYS A 516 -22.66 -0.91 -25.85
C LYS A 516 -23.00 -0.33 -24.47
N ALA A 517 -22.89 1.00 -24.33
CA ALA A 517 -23.11 1.69 -23.06
C ALA A 517 -24.04 2.89 -23.22
N GLY A 518 -24.80 3.20 -22.15
CA GLY A 518 -25.56 4.44 -22.05
C GLY A 518 -24.64 5.66 -21.96
N VAL A 519 -24.92 6.68 -22.76
CA VAL A 519 -24.16 7.93 -22.83
C VAL A 519 -24.95 9.01 -22.09
N ARG A 520 -24.27 9.74 -21.22
CA ARG A 520 -24.87 10.88 -20.50
C ARG A 520 -25.09 12.07 -21.42
N PRO A 521 -26.17 12.85 -21.21
CA PRO A 521 -26.51 13.99 -22.06
C PRO A 521 -25.51 15.16 -21.96
N SER A 522 -25.71 16.14 -22.85
CA SER A 522 -24.96 17.41 -22.89
C SER A 522 -23.45 17.23 -23.15
N SER A 523 -22.58 17.98 -22.45
CA SER A 523 -21.12 17.95 -22.64
C SER A 523 -20.47 16.58 -22.39
N LYS A 524 -21.22 15.62 -21.81
CA LYS A 524 -20.76 14.25 -21.60
C LYS A 524 -20.85 13.38 -22.85
N ILE A 525 -21.67 13.74 -23.84
CA ILE A 525 -21.72 13.06 -25.15
C ILE A 525 -20.36 13.24 -25.85
N GLU A 526 -19.90 14.48 -25.97
CA GLU A 526 -18.60 14.78 -26.58
C GLU A 526 -17.45 14.11 -25.82
N SER A 527 -17.45 14.21 -24.48
CA SER A 527 -16.45 13.56 -23.62
C SER A 527 -16.43 12.03 -23.83
N HIS A 528 -17.57 11.40 -24.02
CA HIS A 528 -17.66 9.95 -24.23
C HIS A 528 -16.98 9.56 -25.55
N PHE A 529 -17.39 10.11 -26.69
CA PHE A 529 -16.83 9.76 -27.99
C PHE A 529 -15.36 10.17 -28.13
N ARG A 530 -14.95 11.30 -27.55
CA ARG A 530 -13.55 11.76 -27.54
C ARG A 530 -12.63 10.84 -26.75
N HIS A 531 -13.02 10.40 -25.55
CA HIS A 531 -12.13 9.65 -24.66
C HIS A 531 -12.27 8.12 -24.80
N LYS A 532 -13.46 7.60 -25.07
CA LYS A 532 -13.69 6.15 -25.21
C LYS A 532 -13.43 5.64 -26.62
N HIS A 533 -13.69 6.45 -27.64
CA HIS A 533 -13.57 6.06 -29.06
C HIS A 533 -12.51 6.84 -29.83
N GLN A 534 -11.84 7.81 -29.19
CA GLN A 534 -10.79 8.65 -29.79
C GLN A 534 -11.26 9.43 -31.03
N PHE A 535 -12.56 9.73 -31.13
CA PHE A 535 -13.10 10.54 -32.22
C PHE A 535 -12.58 11.98 -32.13
N LYS A 536 -12.24 12.58 -33.27
CA LYS A 536 -11.62 13.91 -33.38
C LYS A 536 -12.16 14.64 -34.61
N GLY A 537 -11.99 15.96 -34.63
CA GLY A 537 -12.29 16.80 -35.79
C GLY A 537 -13.78 16.83 -36.14
N LYS A 538 -14.07 16.89 -37.45
CA LYS A 538 -15.42 17.14 -37.99
C LYS A 538 -16.45 16.09 -37.55
N LEU A 539 -16.06 14.82 -37.50
CA LEU A 539 -16.94 13.72 -37.06
C LEU A 539 -17.44 13.89 -35.62
N LEU A 540 -16.58 14.33 -34.70
CA LEU A 540 -16.98 14.58 -33.30
C LEU A 540 -17.92 15.79 -33.20
N GLN A 541 -17.67 16.81 -34.02
CA GLN A 541 -18.50 18.02 -34.10
C GLN A 541 -19.89 17.69 -34.67
N ASP A 542 -19.98 16.85 -35.69
CA ASP A 542 -21.24 16.41 -36.29
C ASP A 542 -22.06 15.55 -35.31
N ILE A 543 -21.43 14.64 -34.57
CA ILE A 543 -22.08 13.87 -33.49
C ILE A 543 -22.62 14.80 -32.41
N ASN A 544 -21.81 15.77 -31.97
CA ASN A 544 -22.24 16.70 -30.92
C ASN A 544 -23.42 17.55 -31.40
N ASN A 545 -23.36 18.09 -32.62
CA ASN A 545 -24.45 18.88 -33.20
C ASN A 545 -25.75 18.09 -33.35
N LEU A 546 -25.68 16.79 -33.68
CA LEU A 546 -26.85 15.94 -33.86
C LEU A 546 -27.59 15.69 -32.54
N PHE A 547 -26.85 15.54 -31.43
CA PHE A 547 -27.42 15.15 -30.14
C PHE A 547 -27.50 16.30 -29.11
N SER A 548 -26.85 17.43 -29.34
CA SER A 548 -26.81 18.58 -28.40
C SER A 548 -28.15 19.29 -28.24
N GLY A 549 -29.09 19.10 -29.17
CA GLY A 549 -30.44 19.68 -29.14
C GLY A 549 -31.54 18.75 -28.64
N LEU A 550 -31.22 17.50 -28.30
CA LEU A 550 -32.21 16.52 -27.87
C LEU A 550 -32.32 16.47 -26.34
N ASN A 551 -33.54 16.46 -25.83
CA ASN A 551 -33.82 16.39 -24.38
C ASN A 551 -33.65 14.94 -23.89
N LEU A 552 -32.41 14.47 -23.80
CA LEU A 552 -32.07 13.09 -23.41
C LEU A 552 -32.01 12.95 -21.88
N ALA A 553 -32.57 11.86 -21.35
CA ALA A 553 -32.48 11.52 -19.94
C ALA A 553 -31.08 10.98 -19.58
N ASP A 554 -30.59 11.30 -18.36
CA ASP A 554 -29.37 10.67 -17.84
C ASP A 554 -29.68 9.20 -17.50
N PRO A 555 -28.97 8.23 -18.09
CA PRO A 555 -29.21 6.82 -17.79
C PRO A 555 -29.18 6.49 -16.29
N ALA A 556 -28.40 7.22 -15.48
CA ALA A 556 -28.33 6.99 -14.03
C ALA A 556 -29.63 7.33 -13.26
N ASN A 557 -30.57 8.04 -13.89
CA ASN A 557 -31.79 8.55 -13.25
C ASN A 557 -33.08 7.93 -13.81
N VAL A 558 -32.98 7.06 -14.83
CA VAL A 558 -34.14 6.44 -15.49
C VAL A 558 -34.45 5.11 -14.82
N SER A 559 -35.66 4.92 -14.29
CA SER A 559 -36.06 3.68 -13.61
C SER A 559 -35.69 2.40 -14.38
N PRO A 560 -35.17 1.37 -13.71
CA PRO A 560 -34.80 0.13 -14.38
C PRO A 560 -36.04 -0.58 -14.94
N PRO A 561 -35.90 -1.40 -16.00
CA PRO A 561 -36.97 -2.26 -16.46
C PRO A 561 -37.43 -3.23 -15.36
N ASP A 562 -38.70 -3.62 -15.40
CA ASP A 562 -39.24 -4.64 -14.50
C ASP A 562 -38.54 -6.00 -14.69
N ASP A 563 -38.42 -6.76 -13.60
CA ASP A 563 -37.82 -8.09 -13.63
C ASP A 563 -38.55 -9.00 -14.63
N GLY A 564 -37.80 -9.55 -15.60
CA GLY A 564 -38.33 -10.40 -16.67
C GLY A 564 -38.69 -9.67 -17.97
N SER A 565 -38.42 -8.36 -18.07
CA SER A 565 -38.54 -7.64 -19.34
C SER A 565 -37.60 -8.21 -20.42
N PRO A 566 -37.92 -8.06 -21.72
CA PRO A 566 -36.98 -8.38 -22.77
C PRO A 566 -35.70 -7.55 -22.64
N ALA A 567 -34.58 -8.11 -23.08
CA ALA A 567 -33.30 -7.42 -23.12
C ALA A 567 -33.41 -6.12 -23.96
N ILE A 568 -33.02 -4.99 -23.35
CA ILE A 568 -32.83 -3.72 -24.05
C ILE A 568 -31.86 -3.94 -25.23
N PRO A 569 -32.29 -3.67 -26.47
CA PRO A 569 -31.45 -3.84 -27.65
C PRO A 569 -30.13 -3.06 -27.54
N TYR A 570 -29.05 -3.63 -28.08
CA TYR A 570 -27.71 -3.03 -28.18
C TYR A 570 -26.91 -2.87 -26.87
N LEU A 571 -27.47 -3.23 -25.70
CA LEU A 571 -26.72 -3.35 -24.44
C LEU A 571 -26.22 -4.78 -24.21
N PRO A 572 -25.12 -4.98 -23.47
CA PRO A 572 -24.61 -6.30 -23.18
C PRO A 572 -25.54 -7.06 -22.22
N VAL A 573 -25.91 -8.29 -22.59
CA VAL A 573 -26.57 -9.23 -21.69
C VAL A 573 -25.50 -9.96 -20.88
N HIS A 574 -25.65 -9.95 -19.57
CA HIS A 574 -24.71 -10.60 -18.65
C HIS A 574 -25.34 -11.86 -18.04
N TYR A 575 -24.58 -12.95 -18.00
CA TYR A 575 -25.02 -14.20 -17.39
C TYR A 575 -24.88 -14.15 -15.88
N GLY A 576 -25.80 -14.79 -15.17
CA GLY A 576 -25.89 -14.73 -13.72
C GLY A 576 -26.72 -15.86 -13.13
N PHE A 577 -26.68 -15.99 -11.80
CA PHE A 577 -27.61 -16.86 -11.07
C PHE A 577 -28.63 -16.01 -10.33
N ALA A 578 -29.91 -16.29 -10.53
CA ALA A 578 -31.00 -15.72 -9.76
C ALA A 578 -31.33 -16.62 -8.56
N CYS A 579 -31.66 -16.01 -7.43
CA CYS A 579 -32.22 -16.72 -6.28
C CYS A 579 -33.70 -17.03 -6.54
N ASN A 580 -34.13 -18.27 -6.29
CA ASN A 580 -35.54 -18.66 -6.46
C ASN A 580 -36.46 -18.17 -5.32
N TYR A 581 -35.90 -17.53 -4.30
CA TYR A 581 -36.62 -17.13 -3.07
C TYR A 581 -36.58 -15.62 -2.81
N CYS A 582 -35.77 -14.84 -3.53
CA CYS A 582 -35.72 -13.39 -3.41
C CYS A 582 -35.22 -12.74 -4.70
N ILE A 583 -35.34 -11.41 -4.80
CA ILE A 583 -34.90 -10.60 -5.96
C ILE A 583 -33.38 -10.55 -6.18
N TYR A 584 -32.62 -11.37 -5.45
CA TYR A 584 -31.16 -11.34 -5.51
C TYR A 584 -30.64 -12.05 -6.76
N MET A 585 -29.92 -11.32 -7.59
CA MET A 585 -29.24 -11.82 -8.79
C MET A 585 -27.74 -11.61 -8.66
N THR A 586 -26.97 -12.64 -9.03
CA THR A 586 -25.51 -12.57 -9.09
C THR A 586 -25.05 -12.36 -10.52
N ARG A 587 -23.94 -11.63 -10.71
CA ARG A 587 -23.26 -11.59 -12.00
C ARG A 587 -22.23 -12.70 -12.07
N GLY A 588 -22.38 -13.61 -13.02
CA GLY A 588 -21.33 -14.57 -13.37
C GLY A 588 -20.15 -13.83 -13.99
N ARG A 589 -18.94 -14.04 -13.48
CA ARG A 589 -17.74 -13.74 -14.26
C ARG A 589 -17.65 -14.81 -15.34
N ALA A 590 -18.21 -14.55 -16.52
CA ALA A 590 -17.92 -15.38 -17.67
C ALA A 590 -16.40 -15.30 -17.93
N TYR A 591 -15.74 -16.45 -17.92
CA TYR A 591 -14.52 -16.64 -18.69
C TYR A 591 -14.95 -16.70 -20.15
N ASN A 592 -14.75 -15.58 -20.84
CA ASN A 592 -14.23 -15.45 -22.20
C ASN A 592 -14.11 -13.96 -22.54
#